data_AF-A0A259D794-F1
#
_entry.id   AF-A0A259D794-F1
#
_cell.length_a   1.000
_cell.length_b   1.000
_cell.length_c   1.000
_cell.angle_alpha   90.00
_cell.angle_beta   90.00
_cell.angle_gamma   90.00
#
_symmetry.space_group_name_H-M   'P 1'
#
loop_
_entity.id
_entity.type
_entity.pdbx_description
1 polymer ?
#
loop_
_entity_poly.entity_id
_entity_poly.type
_entity_poly.pdbx_seq_one_letter_code
_entity_poly.pdbx_strand_id
1 'polypeptide(L)' 'MRATISRRTYADMYGPTVGDRLRLGDTDLIIEVERDLIAERSSDRGNALRYGEEVKFGGGKVIRDGMGQSQISRAG' A
#
# COMPACT_ATOMS: atom_id res chain seq x y z
N MET A 1 -0.93 -12.45 -16.08
CA MET A 1 -0.59 -11.18 -16.77
C MET A 1 0.04 -10.26 -15.74
N ARG A 2 1.13 -9.55 -16.04
CA ARG A 2 1.70 -8.54 -15.14
C ARG A 2 1.09 -7.18 -15.51
N ALA A 3 0.46 -6.52 -14.55
CA ALA A 3 0.01 -5.14 -14.70
C ALA A 3 1.10 -4.19 -14.21
N THR A 4 1.22 -3.04 -14.85
CA THR A 4 2.14 -1.97 -14.45
C THR A 4 1.35 -0.71 -14.17
N ILE A 5 1.82 0.06 -13.19
CA ILE A 5 1.26 1.35 -12.81
C ILE A 5 2.40 2.35 -12.68
N SER A 6 2.17 3.61 -13.05
CA SER A 6 3.17 4.65 -12.86
C SER A 6 3.34 4.95 -11.37
N ARG A 7 4.56 5.30 -10.94
CA ARG A 7 4.83 5.63 -9.52
C ARG A 7 3.99 6.81 -9.03
N ARG A 8 3.76 7.82 -9.88
CA ARG A 8 2.88 8.96 -9.57
C ARG A 8 1.43 8.52 -9.33
N THR A 9 0.87 7.73 -10.25
CA THR A 9 -0.50 7.22 -10.11
C THR A 9 -0.65 6.33 -8.88
N TYR A 10 0.37 5.52 -8.57
CA TYR A 10 0.41 4.72 -7.34
C TYR A 10 0.38 5.63 -6.10
N ALA A 11 1.23 6.66 -6.05
CA ALA A 11 1.28 7.61 -4.95
C ALA A 11 -0.04 8.37 -4.75
N ASP A 12 -0.70 8.77 -5.84
CA ASP A 12 -2.02 9.41 -5.79
C ASP A 12 -3.12 8.47 -5.23
N MET A 13 -2.95 7.15 -5.38
CA MET A 13 -3.94 6.16 -4.94
C MET A 13 -3.69 5.63 -3.54
N TYR A 14 -2.43 5.38 -3.17
CA TYR A 14 -2.04 4.62 -1.99
C TYR A 14 -1.03 5.35 -1.11
N GLY A 15 -0.53 6.51 -1.55
CA GLY A 15 0.54 7.23 -0.91
C GLY A 15 1.94 6.80 -1.38
N PRO A 16 2.97 7.55 -0.96
CA PRO A 16 4.36 7.28 -1.32
C PRO A 16 4.82 5.89 -0.86
N THR A 17 5.76 5.29 -1.59
CA THR A 17 6.41 4.02 -1.24
C THR A 17 7.94 4.16 -1.23
N VAL A 18 8.68 3.08 -0.96
CA VAL A 18 10.14 3.08 -0.76
C VAL A 18 10.87 3.95 -1.80
N GLY A 19 11.74 4.84 -1.32
CA GLY A 19 12.52 5.77 -2.13
C GLY A 19 11.80 7.05 -2.55
N ASP A 20 10.49 7.18 -2.32
CA ASP A 20 9.81 8.46 -2.47
C ASP A 20 10.25 9.42 -1.36
N ARG A 21 10.37 10.70 -1.72
CA ARG A 21 10.76 11.77 -0.80
C ARG A 21 9.64 12.79 -0.65
N LEU A 22 9.44 13.24 0.58
CA LEU A 22 8.40 14.20 0.94
C LEU A 22 8.99 15.36 1.72
N ARG A 23 8.50 16.56 1.41
CA ARG A 23 8.75 17.76 2.20
C ARG A 23 7.76 17.81 3.36
N LEU A 24 8.25 18.13 4.56
CA LEU A 24 7.41 18.32 5.73
C LEU A 24 6.84 19.74 5.77
N GLY A 25 5.60 19.91 5.31
CA GLY A 25 4.94 21.21 5.24
C GLY A 25 5.66 22.19 4.33
N ASP A 26 5.82 23.42 4.79
CA ASP A 26 6.54 24.52 4.14
C ASP A 26 8.01 24.63 4.59
N THR A 27 8.51 23.65 5.35
CA THR A 27 9.91 23.61 5.82
C THR A 27 10.87 23.13 4.74
N ASP A 28 12.18 23.21 5.00
CA ASP A 28 13.23 22.61 4.17
C ASP A 28 13.60 21.17 4.58
N LEU A 29 12.79 20.53 5.42
CA LEU A 29 13.01 19.13 5.80
C LEU A 29 12.44 18.19 4.74
N ILE A 30 13.31 17.33 4.19
CA ILE A 30 12.95 16.26 3.24
C ILE A 30 13.18 14.91 3.91
N ILE A 31 12.14 14.08 3.95
CA ILE A 31 12.21 12.70 4.45
C ILE A 31 12.07 11.71 3.29
N GLU A 32 12.62 10.51 3.45
CA GLU A 32 12.52 9.40 2.49
C GLU A 32 11.75 8.24 3.12
N VAL A 33 10.88 7.58 2.34
CA VAL A 33 10.26 6.33 2.77
C VAL A 33 11.32 5.22 2.72
N GLU A 34 11.74 4.75 3.89
CA GLU A 34 12.79 3.72 4.00
C GLU A 34 12.27 2.30 3.75
N ARG A 35 11.02 2.03 4.17
CA ARG A 35 10.39 0.70 4.11
C ARG A 35 8.90 0.80 3.85
N ASP A 36 8.39 -0.12 3.04
CA ASP A 36 6.96 -0.30 2.79
C ASP A 36 6.56 -1.71 3.25
N LEU A 37 6.02 -1.79 4.46
CA LEU A 37 5.65 -3.07 5.05
C LEU A 37 4.44 -3.72 4.35
N ILE A 38 3.63 -2.96 3.61
CA ILE A 38 2.54 -3.52 2.80
C ILE A 38 3.16 -4.29 1.64
N ALA A 39 4.09 -3.67 0.93
CA ALA A 39 4.77 -4.29 -0.20
C ALA A 39 5.76 -5.39 0.20
N GLU A 40 6.39 -5.29 1.36
CA GLU A 40 7.30 -6.30 1.90
C GLU A 40 6.57 -7.55 2.40
N ARG A 41 5.41 -7.39 3.05
CA ARG A 41 4.71 -8.51 3.71
C ARG A 41 3.61 -9.14 2.87
N SER A 42 3.25 -8.54 1.74
CA SER A 42 2.34 -9.13 0.75
C SER A 42 2.98 -10.30 -0.03
N SER A 43 4.26 -10.61 0.21
CA SER A 43 4.94 -11.76 -0.38
C SER A 43 4.80 -13.01 0.50
N ASP A 44 3.90 -13.92 0.12
CA ASP A 44 3.85 -15.27 0.73
C ASP A 44 5.03 -16.16 0.30
N ARG A 45 5.83 -15.73 -0.69
CA ARG A 45 7.00 -16.45 -1.22
C ARG A 45 8.08 -15.50 -1.77
N GLY A 46 9.04 -15.08 -0.94
CA GLY A 46 10.33 -14.54 -1.39
C GLY A 46 10.66 -13.08 -1.03
N ASN A 47 11.92 -12.71 -1.24
CA ASN A 47 12.57 -11.45 -0.81
C ASN A 47 12.27 -10.21 -1.69
N ALA A 48 11.21 -10.22 -2.51
CA ALA A 48 10.92 -9.15 -3.47
C ALA A 48 9.63 -8.41 -3.12
N LEU A 49 9.66 -7.06 -3.14
CA LEU A 49 8.49 -6.21 -2.92
C LEU A 49 7.36 -6.56 -3.91
N ARG A 50 6.14 -6.72 -3.41
CA ARG A 50 4.95 -7.01 -4.21
C ARG A 50 3.86 -5.97 -3.98
N TYR A 51 3.48 -5.30 -5.07
CA TYR A 51 2.40 -4.31 -5.11
C TYR A 51 1.14 -4.90 -5.76
N GLY A 52 -0.03 -4.43 -5.32
CA GLY A 52 -1.35 -4.82 -5.84
C GLY A 52 -2.33 -5.36 -4.79
N GLU A 53 -1.88 -5.59 -3.55
CA GLU A 53 -2.72 -6.06 -2.43
C GLU A 53 -2.99 -4.94 -1.40
N GLU A 54 -2.87 -3.68 -1.81
CA GLU A 54 -3.05 -2.53 -0.94
C GLU A 54 -4.49 -2.45 -0.41
N VAL A 55 -4.63 -2.17 0.89
CA VAL A 55 -5.92 -2.16 1.56
C VAL A 55 -6.59 -0.78 1.38
N LYS A 56 -7.72 -0.74 0.67
CA LYS A 56 -8.48 0.50 0.44
C LYS A 56 -9.97 0.34 0.74
N PHE A 57 -10.51 1.28 1.52
CA PHE A 57 -11.93 1.37 1.83
C PHE A 57 -12.71 2.17 0.76
N GLY A 58 -13.97 1.78 0.54
CA GLY A 58 -14.93 2.45 -0.32
C GLY A 58 -15.75 1.48 -1.18
N GLY A 59 -16.81 2.00 -1.80
CA GLY A 59 -17.68 1.20 -2.68
C GLY A 59 -16.89 0.50 -3.79
N GLY A 60 -17.05 -0.81 -3.90
CA GLY A 60 -16.37 -1.64 -4.91
C GLY A 60 -14.88 -1.88 -4.68
N LYS A 61 -14.32 -1.54 -3.52
CA LYS A 61 -12.90 -1.70 -3.21
C LYS A 61 -12.60 -2.94 -2.35
N VAL A 62 -11.39 -2.98 -1.78
CA VAL A 62 -10.79 -4.17 -1.15
C VAL A 62 -11.44 -4.51 0.19
N ILE A 63 -11.70 -3.53 1.06
CA ILE A 63 -12.32 -3.78 2.37
C ILE A 63 -13.83 -4.03 2.19
N ARG A 64 -14.17 -5.30 2.01
CA ARG A 64 -15.55 -5.81 1.95
C ARG A 64 -15.57 -7.29 2.34
N ASP A 65 -16.75 -7.79 2.64
CA ASP A 65 -16.96 -9.18 3.04
C ASP A 65 -16.36 -10.17 2.01
N GLY A 66 -15.68 -11.19 2.53
CA GLY A 66 -14.99 -12.21 1.72
C GLY A 66 -13.72 -11.74 1.00
N MET A 67 -13.25 -10.51 1.23
CA MET A 67 -12.01 -9.98 0.65
C MET A 67 -11.07 -9.44 1.74
N GLY A 68 -10.79 -8.13 1.78
CA GLY A 68 -9.92 -7.52 2.78
C GLY A 68 -10.52 -7.49 4.20
N GLN A 69 -11.79 -7.85 4.36
CA GLN A 69 -12.44 -8.04 5.66
C GLN A 69 -12.57 -9.53 5.95
N SER A 70 -11.94 -9.98 7.04
CA SER A 70 -12.09 -11.36 7.54
C SER A 70 -13.57 -11.67 7.83
N GLN A 71 -14.00 -12.87 7.44
CA GLN A 71 -15.35 -13.38 7.73
C GLN A 71 -15.48 -13.87 9.18
N ILE A 72 -14.37 -14.11 9.86
CA ILE A 72 -14.35 -14.51 11.27
C ILE A 72 -14.35 -13.24 12.13
N SER A 73 -15.46 -13.02 12.84
CA SER A 73 -15.60 -11.91 13.79
C SER A 73 -14.78 -12.13 15.05
N ARG A 74 -14.36 -11.03 15.70
CA ARG A 74 -13.77 -11.03 17.04
C ARG A 74 -14.81 -10.79 18.15
N ALA A 75 -16.07 -10.55 17.79
CA ALA A 75 -17.18 -10.45 18.74
C ALA A 75 -17.65 -11.86 19.10
N GLY A 76 -16.98 -12.47 20.07
CA GLY A 76 -17.46 -13.64 20.81
C GLY A 76 -18.15 -13.21 22.09
#